data_AF-A0A076GAD1-F1
#
_entry.id   AF-A0A076GAD1-F1
#
_cell.length_a   1.000
_cell.length_b   1.000
_cell.length_c   1.000
_cell.angle_alpha   90.00
_cell.angle_beta   90.00
_cell.angle_gamma   90.00
#
_symmetry.space_group_name_H-M   'P 1'
#
loop_
_entity.id
_entity.type
_entity.pdbx_description
1 polymer ?
#
loop_
_entity_poly.entity_id
_entity_poly.type
_entity_poly.pdbx_seq_one_letter_code
_entity_poly.pdbx_strand_id
1 'polypeptide(L)'
;VLEFSLLVGLAGLGILVLALYSPHLMIFILLAQTLILSLLVSCLKFSLWFGYILFLVFFGGMLVLFTYVSSLASSDMLEKIDLVSIFTFIVGLVSLAFVYKMIGMDLVMVGEPNMYIKSSEDIITKMYCLSS
;
A
#
# COMPACT_ATOMS: atom_id res chain seq x y z
N VAL A 1 6.69 13.96 -6.16
CA VAL A 1 6.13 13.24 -7.34
C VAL A 1 5.55 11.89 -6.93
N LEU A 2 6.32 11.03 -6.25
CA LEU A 2 5.85 9.72 -5.75
C LEU A 2 4.59 9.82 -4.86
N GLU A 3 4.61 10.73 -3.88
CA GLU A 3 3.46 10.94 -2.97
C GLU A 3 2.18 11.37 -3.73
N PHE A 4 2.32 12.25 -4.71
CA PHE A 4 1.21 12.70 -5.55
C PHE A 4 0.68 11.58 -6.45
N SER A 5 1.57 10.82 -7.12
CA SER A 5 1.15 9.68 -7.94
C SER A 5 0.41 8.61 -7.15
N LEU A 6 0.79 8.43 -5.88
CA LEU A 6 0.12 7.47 -5.03
C LEU A 6 -1.24 7.96 -4.57
N LEU A 7 -1.35 9.22 -4.17
CA LEU A 7 -2.62 9.82 -3.74
C LEU A 7 -3.68 9.72 -4.85
N VAL A 8 -3.27 9.89 -6.12
CA VAL A 8 -4.12 9.67 -7.30
C VAL A 8 -4.55 8.20 -7.43
N GLY A 9 -3.66 7.23 -7.20
CA GLY A 9 -3.99 5.81 -7.26
C GLY A 9 -4.97 5.34 -6.18
N LEU A 10 -4.81 5.83 -4.95
CA LEU A 10 -5.74 5.53 -3.85
C LEU A 10 -7.13 6.15 -4.07
N ALA A 11 -7.18 7.36 -4.64
CA ALA A 11 -8.45 7.99 -5.00
C ALA A 11 -9.19 7.18 -6.08
N GLY A 12 -8.47 6.65 -7.08
CA GLY A 12 -9.04 5.79 -8.13
C GLY A 12 -9.66 4.50 -7.57
N LEU A 13 -9.00 3.86 -6.60
CA LEU A 13 -9.55 2.67 -5.91
C LEU A 13 -10.76 3.02 -5.03
N GLY A 14 -10.75 4.19 -4.37
CA GLY A 14 -11.87 4.65 -3.53
C GLY A 14 -13.14 4.96 -4.33
N ILE A 15 -13.01 5.44 -5.57
CA ILE A 15 -14.17 5.66 -6.46
C ILE A 15 -14.84 4.34 -6.86
N LEU A 16 -14.08 3.25 -6.92
CA LEU A 16 -14.60 1.92 -7.24
C LEU A 16 -15.51 1.36 -6.13
N VAL A 17 -15.19 1.66 -4.87
CA VAL A 17 -16.02 1.31 -3.71
C VAL A 17 -17.40 1.96 -3.82
N LEU A 18 -17.47 3.21 -4.29
CA LEU A 18 -18.73 3.95 -4.47
C LEU A 18 -19.58 3.40 -5.62
N ALA A 19 -18.97 2.73 -6.60
CA ALA A 19 -19.66 2.18 -7.77
C ALA A 19 -20.18 0.74 -7.56
N LEU A 20 -19.78 0.08 -6.47
CA LEU A 20 -20.20 -1.29 -6.17
C LEU A 20 -21.46 -1.29 -5.31
N TYR A 21 -22.51 -1.90 -5.84
CA TYR A 21 -23.79 -2.04 -5.14
C TYR A 21 -23.80 -3.22 -4.17
N SER A 22 -22.99 -4.26 -4.42
CA SER A 22 -22.85 -5.39 -3.50
C SER A 22 -22.05 -4.97 -2.27
N PRO A 23 -22.68 -4.93 -1.08
CA PRO A 23 -22.03 -4.39 0.11
C PRO A 23 -20.91 -5.33 0.60
N HIS A 24 -20.99 -6.63 0.28
CA HIS A 24 -19.92 -7.58 0.53
C HIS A 24 -18.64 -7.24 -0.26
N LEU A 25 -18.75 -7.02 -1.58
CA LEU A 25 -17.60 -6.63 -2.41
C LEU A 25 -17.03 -5.29 -1.99
N MET A 26 -17.91 -4.34 -1.63
CA MET A 26 -17.51 -3.03 -1.12
C MET A 26 -16.60 -3.15 0.12
N ILE A 27 -16.93 -4.03 1.07
CA ILE A 27 -16.15 -4.25 2.30
C ILE A 27 -14.80 -4.90 2.01
N PHE A 28 -14.76 -5.91 1.13
CA PHE A 28 -13.50 -6.56 0.75
C PHE A 28 -12.54 -5.59 0.06
N ILE A 29 -13.04 -4.70 -0.80
CA ILE A 29 -12.21 -3.72 -1.51
C ILE A 29 -11.73 -2.60 -0.57
N LEU A 30 -12.57 -2.14 0.36
CA LEU A 30 -12.15 -1.19 1.40
C LEU A 30 -11.04 -1.77 2.30
N LEU A 31 -11.12 -3.05 2.65
CA LEU A 31 -10.09 -3.70 3.45
C LEU A 31 -8.75 -3.76 2.68
N ALA A 32 -8.79 -4.13 1.40
CA ALA A 32 -7.59 -4.13 0.56
C ALA A 32 -7.00 -2.72 0.37
N GLN A 33 -7.84 -1.70 0.17
CA GLN A 33 -7.42 -0.31 -0.02
C GLN A 33 -6.74 0.25 1.24
N THR A 34 -7.32 0.01 2.42
CA THR A 34 -6.76 0.47 3.71
C THR A 34 -5.44 -0.24 4.04
N LEU A 35 -5.28 -1.51 3.67
CA LEU A 35 -4.00 -2.23 3.79
C LEU A 35 -2.91 -1.53 2.96
N ILE A 36 -3.17 -1.25 1.68
CA ILE A 36 -2.22 -0.55 0.78
C ILE A 36 -1.84 0.84 1.36
N LEU A 37 -2.82 1.58 1.89
CA LEU A 37 -2.58 2.88 2.52
C LEU A 37 -1.71 2.77 3.78
N SER A 38 -1.97 1.80 4.66
CA SER A 38 -1.20 1.62 5.89
C SER A 38 0.27 1.27 5.61
N LEU A 39 0.53 0.40 4.62
CA LEU A 39 1.88 0.05 4.18
C LEU A 39 2.62 1.25 3.58
N LEU A 40 1.92 2.11 2.83
CA LEU A 40 2.55 3.33 2.34
C LEU A 40 2.92 4.26 3.48
N VAL A 41 1.98 4.57 4.37
CA VAL A 41 2.23 5.51 5.48
C VAL A 41 3.42 5.02 6.31
N SER A 42 3.54 3.70 6.45
CA SER A 42 4.66 3.02 7.09
C SER A 42 5.99 3.12 6.34
N CYS A 43 5.99 3.38 5.03
CA CYS A 43 7.19 3.64 4.23
C CYS A 43 7.59 5.13 4.28
N LEU A 44 6.60 6.04 4.29
CA LEU A 44 6.83 7.48 4.34
C LEU A 44 7.32 7.96 5.71
N LYS A 45 6.88 7.29 6.78
CA LYS A 45 7.39 7.52 8.13
C LYS A 45 8.36 6.38 8.45
N PHE A 46 9.62 6.69 8.77
CA PHE A 46 10.64 5.71 9.20
C PHE A 46 10.29 4.85 10.43
N SER A 47 9.05 4.94 10.95
CA SER A 47 8.55 4.16 12.06
C SER A 47 7.32 3.35 11.66
N LEU A 48 7.46 2.03 11.69
CA LEU A 48 6.39 1.06 11.39
C LEU A 48 5.24 1.07 12.42
N TRP A 49 5.48 1.66 13.60
CA TRP A 49 4.55 1.62 14.74
C TRP A 49 3.22 2.31 14.43
N PHE A 50 3.26 3.43 13.70
CA PHE A 50 2.06 4.17 13.34
C PHE A 50 1.21 3.44 12.27
N GLY A 51 1.86 2.83 11.28
CA GLY A 51 1.19 2.04 10.25
C GLY A 51 0.52 0.77 10.82
N TYR A 52 1.17 0.14 11.79
CA TYR A 52 0.64 -1.02 12.51
C TYR A 52 -0.65 -0.71 13.27
N ILE A 53 -0.69 0.41 14.01
CA ILE A 53 -1.88 0.82 14.75
C ILE A 53 -3.03 1.14 13.80
N LEU A 54 -2.76 1.87 12.70
CA LEU A 54 -3.77 2.17 11.68
C LEU A 54 -4.37 0.90 11.08
N PHE A 55 -3.54 -0.10 10.75
CA PHE A 55 -4.03 -1.38 10.24
C PHE A 55 -4.97 -2.07 11.22
N LEU A 56 -4.60 -2.18 12.50
CA LEU A 56 -5.42 -2.86 13.50
C LEU A 56 -6.77 -2.19 13.76
N VAL A 57 -6.79 -0.85 13.82
CA VAL A 57 -8.03 -0.09 14.04
C VAL A 57 -9.00 -0.28 12.86
N PHE A 58 -8.49 -0.25 11.62
CA PHE A 58 -9.31 -0.49 10.44
C PHE A 58 -9.77 -1.95 10.33
N PHE A 59 -8.91 -2.92 10.63
CA PHE A 59 -9.26 -4.33 10.58
C PHE A 59 -10.34 -4.69 11.61
N GLY A 60 -10.23 -4.17 12.83
CA GLY A 60 -11.25 -4.35 13.88
C GLY A 60 -12.59 -3.70 13.54
N GLY A 61 -12.57 -2.45 13.05
CA GLY A 61 -13.79 -1.73 12.68
C GLY A 61 -14.54 -2.37 11.49
N MET A 62 -13.80 -2.85 10.49
CA MET A 62 -14.39 -3.48 9.30
C MET A 62 -15.00 -4.86 9.61
N LEU A 63 -14.47 -5.62 10.58
CA LEU A 63 -15.05 -6.90 10.99
C LEU A 63 -16.43 -6.74 11.65
N VAL A 64 -16.62 -5.73 12.50
CA VAL A 64 -17.92 -5.43 13.10
C VAL A 64 -18.93 -5.03 12.01
N LEU A 65 -18.51 -4.16 11.08
CA LEU A 65 -19.32 -3.74 9.94
C LEU A 65 -19.72 -4.91 9.03
N PHE A 66 -18.82 -5.88 8.82
CA PHE A 66 -19.10 -7.10 8.07
C PHE A 66 -20.18 -7.96 8.74
N THR A 67 -20.11 -8.16 10.06
CA THR A 67 -21.14 -8.92 10.79
C THR A 67 -22.50 -8.23 10.73
N TYR A 68 -22.53 -6.89 10.75
CA TYR A 68 -23.76 -6.12 10.60
C TYR A 68 -24.38 -6.30 9.21
N VAL A 69 -23.63 -6.01 8.15
CA VAL A 69 -24.14 -6.06 6.77
C VAL A 69 -24.51 -7.48 6.34
N SER A 70 -23.74 -8.49 6.74
CA SER A 70 -24.06 -9.89 6.43
C SER A 70 -25.36 -10.35 7.08
N SER A 71 -25.74 -9.80 8.24
CA SER A 71 -27.02 -10.09 8.90
C SER A 71 -28.23 -9.40 8.24
N LEU A 72 -28.01 -8.33 7.46
CA LEU A 72 -29.05 -7.58 6.76
C LEU A 72 -29.22 -7.97 5.28
N ALA A 73 -28.35 -8.82 4.74
CA ALA A 73 -28.30 -9.08 3.30
C ALA A 73 -29.55 -9.83 2.78
N SER A 74 -30.55 -9.06 2.34
CA SER A 74 -31.60 -9.51 1.42
C SER A 74 -31.06 -9.43 -0.01
N SER A 75 -30.81 -10.58 -0.61
CA SER A 75 -30.31 -10.76 -1.97
C SER A 75 -31.26 -10.17 -3.00
N ASP A 76 -30.86 -9.08 -3.68
CA ASP A 76 -31.14 -8.81 -5.10
C ASP A 76 -30.72 -7.36 -5.42
N MET A 77 -29.43 -7.18 -5.74
CA MET A 77 -28.95 -5.91 -6.30
C MET A 77 -28.13 -6.23 -7.55
N LEU A 78 -28.79 -6.10 -8.71
CA LEU A 78 -28.20 -6.22 -10.04
C LEU A 78 -27.08 -5.17 -10.20
N GLU A 79 -25.86 -5.65 -10.39
CA GLU A 79 -24.66 -4.84 -10.51
C GLU A 79 -24.63 -4.13 -11.87
N LYS A 80 -24.96 -2.83 -11.87
CA LYS A 80 -24.70 -1.98 -13.03
C LYS A 80 -23.35 -1.30 -12.85
N ILE A 81 -22.36 -1.79 -13.58
CA ILE A 81 -21.02 -1.19 -13.61
C ILE A 81 -21.06 0.00 -14.56
N ASP A 82 -20.88 1.21 -14.03
CA ASP A 82 -20.81 2.43 -14.84
C ASP A 82 -19.45 2.54 -15.55
N LEU A 83 -19.46 3.01 -16.81
CA LEU A 83 -18.24 3.22 -17.61
C LEU A 83 -17.25 4.18 -16.95
N VAL A 84 -17.75 5.13 -16.15
CA VAL A 84 -16.93 6.05 -15.36
C VAL A 84 -16.10 5.29 -14.31
N SER A 85 -16.69 4.28 -13.65
CA SER A 85 -15.98 3.44 -12.67
C SER A 85 -14.85 2.64 -13.30
N ILE A 86 -15.07 2.14 -14.53
CA ILE A 86 -14.06 1.39 -15.28
C ILE A 86 -12.89 2.32 -15.65
N PHE A 87 -13.20 3.53 -16.13
CA PHE A 87 -12.17 4.51 -16.48
C PHE A 87 -11.33 4.93 -15.26
N THR A 88 -11.98 5.20 -14.12
CA THR A 88 -11.27 5.56 -12.87
C THR A 88 -10.40 4.43 -12.35
N PHE A 89 -10.82 3.18 -12.53
CA PHE A 89 -10.01 2.02 -12.17
C PHE A 89 -8.73 1.93 -13.01
N ILE A 90 -8.85 2.12 -14.33
CA ILE A 90 -7.70 2.08 -15.25
C ILE A 90 -6.70 3.18 -14.90
N VAL A 91 -7.18 4.40 -14.63
CA VAL A 91 -6.32 5.51 -14.19
C VAL A 91 -5.60 5.18 -12.88
N GLY A 92 -6.31 4.57 -11.92
CA GLY A 92 -5.73 4.08 -10.67
C GLY A 92 -4.61 3.06 -10.90
N LEU A 93 -4.83 2.06 -11.76
CA LEU A 93 -3.83 1.03 -12.06
C LEU A 93 -2.57 1.59 -12.74
N VAL A 94 -2.74 2.51 -13.69
CA VAL A 94 -1.61 3.16 -14.39
C VAL A 94 -0.75 3.95 -13.41
N SER A 95 -1.38 4.64 -12.45
CA SER A 95 -0.64 5.39 -11.43
C SER A 95 0.18 4.48 -10.49
N LEU A 96 -0.34 3.29 -10.17
CA LEU A 96 0.34 2.32 -9.30
C LEU A 96 1.52 1.64 -10.01
N ALA A 97 1.38 1.36 -11.32
CA ALA A 97 2.48 0.89 -12.14
C ALA A 97 3.64 1.92 -12.23
N PHE A 98 3.31 3.22 -12.27
CA PHE A 98 4.32 4.28 -12.24
C PHE A 98 5.08 4.31 -10.90
N VAL A 99 4.38 4.12 -9.78
CA VAL A 99 5.00 4.01 -8.45
C VAL A 99 5.95 2.82 -8.37
N TYR A 100 5.55 1.65 -8.86
CA TYR A 100 6.41 0.45 -8.87
C TYR A 100 7.71 0.68 -9.63
N LYS A 101 7.63 1.34 -10.80
CA LYS A 101 8.82 1.69 -11.59
C LYS A 101 9.74 2.65 -10.84
N MET A 102 9.18 3.66 -10.19
CA MET A 102 9.95 4.67 -9.44
C MET A 102 10.64 4.07 -8.22
N ILE A 103 9.94 3.24 -7.43
CA ILE A 103 10.51 2.52 -6.29
C ILE A 103 11.61 1.55 -6.75
N GLY A 104 11.37 0.82 -7.85
CA GLY A 104 12.36 -0.09 -8.42
C GLY A 104 13.64 0.63 -8.88
N MET A 105 13.52 1.85 -9.41
CA MET A 105 14.67 2.67 -9.77
C MET A 105 15.49 3.15 -8.56
N ASP A 106 14.84 3.52 -7.46
CA ASP A 106 15.52 3.86 -6.19
C ASP A 106 16.23 2.64 -5.58
N LEU A 107 15.61 1.46 -5.68
CA LEU A 107 16.21 0.19 -5.22
C LEU A 107 17.44 -0.22 -6.04
N VAL A 108 17.45 0.08 -7.35
CA VAL A 108 18.63 -0.12 -8.22
C VAL A 108 19.79 0.81 -7.84
N MET A 109 19.50 2.03 -7.35
CA MET A 109 20.51 2.95 -6.81
C MET A 109 21.05 2.54 -5.43
N VAL A 110 20.29 1.74 -4.66
CA VAL A 110 20.74 1.09 -3.41
C VAL A 110 21.49 -0.23 -3.67
N GLY A 111 21.54 -0.68 -4.92
CA GLY A 111 22.24 -1.88 -5.38
C GLY A 111 23.77 -1.85 -5.28
N GLU A 112 24.37 -0.79 -4.75
CA GLU A 112 25.76 -0.78 -4.29
C GLU A 112 25.85 -0.72 -2.74
N PRO A 113 25.49 -1.78 -2.00
CA PRO A 113 25.80 -1.89 -0.58
C PRO A 113 27.30 -2.16 -0.32
N ASN A 114 28.20 -1.77 -1.24
CA ASN A 114 29.61 -2.13 -1.16
C ASN A 114 30.52 -1.02 -0.62
N MET A 115 30.02 0.19 -0.35
CA MET A 115 30.87 1.24 0.25
C MET A 115 30.90 1.18 1.78
N TYR A 116 29.77 0.87 2.43
CA TYR A 116 29.72 0.77 3.90
C TYR A 116 30.37 -0.51 4.43
N ILE A 117 30.21 -1.64 3.74
CA ILE A 117 30.81 -2.92 4.16
C ILE A 117 32.33 -2.92 3.89
N LYS A 118 32.78 -2.44 2.73
CA LYS A 118 34.21 -2.33 2.41
C LYS A 118 34.97 -1.41 3.37
N SER A 119 34.37 -0.28 3.78
CA SER A 119 34.99 0.59 4.80
C SER A 119 35.13 -0.10 6.15
N SER A 120 34.22 -1.02 6.51
CA SER A 120 34.33 -1.77 7.76
C SER A 120 35.40 -2.87 7.70
N GLU A 121 35.56 -3.53 6.55
CA GLU A 121 36.61 -4.54 6.33
C GLU A 121 38.02 -3.91 6.34
N ASP A 122 38.18 -2.71 5.77
CA ASP A 122 39.45 -1.96 5.78
C ASP A 122 39.87 -1.49 7.19
N ILE A 123 38.90 -1.20 8.07
CA ILE A 123 39.17 -0.81 9.47
C ILE A 123 39.54 -2.04 10.30
N ILE A 124 38.84 -3.16 10.11
CA ILE A 124 39.11 -4.41 10.84
C ILE A 124 40.50 -4.94 10.45
N THR A 125 40.84 -4.96 9.16
CA THR A 125 42.18 -5.39 8.70
C THR A 125 43.29 -4.50 9.23
N LYS A 126 43.10 -3.18 9.30
CA LYS A 126 44.07 -2.27 9.95
C LYS A 126 44.25 -2.55 11.44
N MET A 127 43.21 -2.93 12.17
CA MET A 127 43.32 -3.24 13.61
C MET A 127 44.11 -4.54 13.87
N TYR A 128 43.90 -5.57 13.04
CA TYR A 128 44.67 -6.81 13.15
C TYR A 128 46.15 -6.63 12.78
N CYS A 129 46.46 -5.80 11.78
CA CYS A 129 47.86 -5.53 11.39
C CYS A 129 48.60 -4.59 12.37
N LEU A 130 47.90 -3.83 13.21
CA LEU A 130 48.53 -2.95 14.22
C LEU A 130 48.83 -3.68 15.56
N SER A 131 48.23 -4.86 15.76
CA SER A 131 48.37 -5.68 16.97
C SER A 131 49.49 -6.74 16.88
N SER A 132 50.20 -6.81 15.74
CA SER A 132 51.40 -7.63 15.51
C SER A 132 52.65 -6.77 15.52
#